data_AF-A0A8S7SHP3-F1
#
_entry.id   AF-A0A8S7SHP3-F1
#
_cell.length_a   1.000
_cell.length_b   1.000
_cell.length_c   1.000
_cell.angle_alpha   90.00
_cell.angle_beta   90.00
_cell.angle_gamma   90.00
#
_symmetry.space_group_name_H-M   'P 1'
#
loop_
_entity.id
_entity.type
_entity.pdbx_description
1 polymer ?
#
loop_
_entity_poly.entity_id
_entity_poly.type
_entity_poly.pdbx_seq_one_letter_code
_entity_poly.pdbx_strand_id
1 'polypeptide(L)' 'VGMVIDNGRLIVEPYRRPQYSLAELLAQCDPNAEISAEEREWLDAPATGQEEI' A
#
# COMPACT_ATOMS: atom_id res chain seq x y z
N VAL A 1 -8.91 -12.97 -2.29
CA VAL A 1 -9.03 -14.37 -2.76
C VAL A 1 -10.42 -14.57 -3.32
N GLY A 2 -10.55 -15.25 -4.45
CA GLY A 2 -11.85 -15.63 -5.02
C GLY A 2 -12.26 -17.00 -4.50
N MET A 3 -13.53 -17.17 -4.12
CA MET A 3 -14.09 -18.45 -3.67
C MET A 3 -15.40 -18.71 -4.41
N VAL A 4 -15.45 -19.81 -5.14
CA VAL A 4 -16.63 -20.23 -5.91
C VAL A 4 -16.91 -21.72 -5.68
N ILE A 5 -18.18 -22.11 -5.76
CA ILE A 5 -18.57 -23.53 -5.73
C ILE A 5 -18.86 -23.98 -7.15
N ASP A 6 -18.12 -24.98 -7.64
CA ASP A 6 -18.30 -25.60 -8.94
C ASP A 6 -18.50 -27.11 -8.77
N ASN A 7 -19.62 -27.65 -9.26
CA ASN A 7 -19.97 -29.08 -9.18
C ASN A 7 -19.78 -29.71 -7.77
N GLY A 8 -20.15 -28.97 -6.72
CA GLY A 8 -20.03 -29.41 -5.33
C GLY A 8 -18.61 -29.34 -4.75
N ARG A 9 -17.65 -28.75 -5.47
CA ARG A 9 -16.29 -28.50 -5.01
C ARG A 9 -16.10 -27.01 -4.70
N LEU A 10 -15.44 -26.72 -3.59
CA LEU A 10 -14.97 -25.36 -3.29
C LEU A 10 -13.68 -25.10 -4.07
N ILE A 11 -13.72 -24.14 -4.99
CA ILE A 11 -12.57 -23.69 -5.74
C ILE A 11 -12.06 -22.38 -5.10
N VAL A 12 -10.77 -22.34 -4.81
CA VAL A 12 -10.08 -21.17 -4.25
C VAL A 12 -9.07 -20.68 -5.28
N GLU A 13 -9.26 -19.47 -5.77
CA GLU A 13 -8.38 -18.87 -6.77
C GLU A 13 -7.66 -17.63 -6.21
N PRO A 14 -6.36 -17.48 -6.50
CA PRO A 14 -5.68 -16.23 -6.22
C PRO A 14 -6.29 -15.14 -7.11
N TYR A 15 -6.63 -13.99 -6.52
CA TYR A 15 -6.95 -12.84 -7.36
C TYR A 15 -5.71 -12.45 -8.15
N ARG A 16 -5.90 -12.10 -9.42
CA ARG A 16 -4.85 -11.41 -10.17
C ARG A 16 -4.47 -10.16 -9.41
N ARG A 17 -3.18 -10.00 -9.13
CA ARG A 17 -2.66 -8.77 -8.54
C ARG A 17 -2.85 -7.66 -9.58
N PRO A 18 -3.44 -6.52 -9.22
CA PRO A 18 -3.47 -5.39 -10.13
C PRO A 18 -2.04 -4.99 -10.47
N GLN A 19 -1.80 -4.69 -11.74
CA GLN A 19 -0.54 -4.14 -12.23
C GLN A 19 -0.72 -2.65 -12.37
N TYR A 20 0.22 -1.87 -11.84
CA TYR A 20 0.18 -0.43 -11.90
C TYR A 20 1.48 0.07 -12.52
N SER A 21 1.39 1.11 -13.34
CA SER A 21 2.50 1.95 -13.72
C SER A 21 2.75 3.04 -12.66
N LEU A 22 3.98 3.57 -12.62
CA LEU A 22 4.30 4.71 -11.77
C LEU A 22 3.36 5.89 -12.05
N ALA A 23 3.04 6.14 -13.32
CA ALA A 23 2.15 7.23 -13.72
C ALA A 23 0.73 7.06 -13.15
N GLU A 24 0.18 5.84 -13.16
CA GLU A 24 -1.14 5.55 -12.58
C GLU A 24 -1.18 5.78 -11.07
N LEU A 25 -0.11 5.44 -10.36
CA LEU A 25 -0.03 5.66 -8.92
C LEU A 25 0.11 7.15 -8.59
N LEU A 26 0.97 7.88 -9.31
CA LEU A 26 1.16 9.31 -9.10
C LEU A 26 -0.10 10.13 -9.40
N ALA A 27 -0.91 9.72 -10.37
CA ALA A 27 -2.18 10.38 -10.69
C ALA A 27 -3.22 10.33 -9.56
N GLN A 28 -3.03 9.45 -8.57
CA GLN A 28 -3.91 9.32 -7.40
C GLN A 28 -3.43 10.16 -6.21
N CYS A 29 -2.23 10.71 -6.25
CA CYS A 29 -1.67 11.52 -5.18
C CYS A 29 -2.09 12.99 -5.34
N ASP A 30 -2.41 13.66 -4.23
CA ASP A 30 -2.49 15.11 -4.17
C ASP A 30 -1.11 15.67 -3.78
N PRO A 31 -0.38 16.33 -4.69
CA PRO A 31 0.93 16.90 -4.37
C PRO A 31 0.87 18.10 -3.43
N ASN A 32 -0.32 18.65 -3.16
CA ASN A 32 -0.53 19.78 -2.28
C ASN A 32 -1.19 19.38 -0.94
N ALA A 33 -1.31 18.08 -0.67
CA ALA A 33 -1.85 17.59 0.60
C ALA A 33 -1.06 18.20 1.77
N GLU A 34 -1.78 18.81 2.72
CA GLU A 34 -1.16 19.36 3.92
C GLU A 34 -0.63 18.23 4.82
N ILE A 35 0.55 18.42 5.39
CA ILE A 35 1.15 17.48 6.35
C ILE A 35 0.43 17.63 7.69
N SER A 36 -0.16 16.55 8.19
CA SER A 36 -0.83 16.54 9.49
C SER A 36 0.16 16.71 10.65
N ALA A 37 -0.36 17.03 11.84
CA ALA A 37 0.46 17.17 13.04
C ALA A 37 1.16 15.87 13.43
N GLU A 38 0.51 14.71 13.26
CA GLU A 38 1.09 13.39 13.53
C GLU A 38 2.24 13.08 12.56
N GLU A 39 2.04 13.33 11.26
CA GLU A 39 3.10 13.15 10.27
C GLU A 39 4.27 14.10 10.51
N ARG A 40 3.99 15.34 10.94
CA ARG A 40 5.01 16.31 11.31
C ARG A 40 5.84 15.82 12.49
N GLU A 41 5.19 15.32 13.55
CA GLU A 41 5.87 14.74 14.71
C GLU A 41 6.79 13.58 14.30
N TRP A 42 6.32 12.71 13.40
CA TRP A 42 7.11 11.60 12.88
C TRP A 42 8.33 12.06 12.06
N LEU A 43 8.16 13.08 11.21
CA LEU A 43 9.25 13.66 10.40
C LEU A 43 10.30 14.39 11.23
N ASP A 44 9.88 15.04 12.31
CA ASP A 44 10.76 15.80 13.20
C ASP A 44 11.42 14.90 14.27
N ALA A 45 11.04 13.62 14.35
CA ALA A 45 11.61 12.67 15.28
C ALA A 45 13.09 12.39 14.98
N PRO A 46 13.94 12.23 16.01
CA PRO A 46 15.34 11.88 15.80
C PRO A 46 15.47 10.48 15.18
N ALA A 47 16.54 10.26 14.42
CA ALA A 47 16.84 8.95 13.86
C ALA A 47 16.91 7.87 14.96
N THR A 48 16.13 6.80 14.81
CA THR A 48 16.08 5.67 15.76
C THR A 48 16.83 4.44 15.26
N GLY A 49 17.41 4.50 14.06
CA GLY A 49 18.17 3.39 13.47
C GLY A 49 19.46 3.11 14.24
N GLN A 50 19.74 1.83 14.51
CA GLN A 50 21.02 1.35 15.06
C GLN A 50 21.90 0.74 13.95
N GLU A 51 21.74 1.23 12.73
CA GLU A 51 22.57 0.78 11.62
C GLU A 51 23.98 1.34 11.82
N GLU A 52 24.97 0.46 12.02
CA GLU A 52 26.39 0.83 12.07
C GLU A 52 26.77 1.39 10.70
N ILE A 53 27.22 2.65 10.66
CA ILE A 53 27.63 3.38 9.45
C ILE A 53 29.05 2.98 9.05
#